data_AF-T0LKP8-F1
#
_entry.id   AF-T0LKP8-F1
#
_cell.length_a   1.000
_cell.length_b   1.000
_cell.length_c   1.000
_cell.angle_alpha   90.00
_cell.angle_beta   90.00
_cell.angle_gamma   90.00
#
_symmetry.space_group_name_H-M   'P 1'
#
loop_
_entity.id
_entity.type
_entity.pdbx_description
1 polymer ?
#
loop_
_entity_poly.entity_id
_entity_poly.type
_entity_poly.pdbx_seq_one_letter_code
_entity_poly.pdbx_strand_id
1 'polypeptide(L)'
;MDISGYILLAIALIDGLLFGLAIKKGIVSAILLIIAFVLAGYAGLSFIPNISTSKAISYATTFFYKNISKAPGLLSLGHVGAVTIVLVLFLIGLGIGIWKG
;
A
#
# COMPACT_ATOMS: atom_id res chain seq x y z
N MET A 1 22.09 -16.13 20.37
CA MET A 1 21.16 -15.73 19.30
C MET A 1 19.80 -15.60 19.94
N ASP A 2 19.34 -14.37 20.12
CA ASP A 2 18.18 -14.07 20.95
C ASP A 2 16.89 -14.35 20.17
N ILE A 3 15.97 -15.07 20.80
CA ILE A 3 14.64 -15.47 20.26
C ILE A 3 13.88 -14.27 19.67
N SER A 4 14.11 -13.07 20.22
CA SER A 4 13.55 -11.80 19.76
C SER A 4 13.86 -11.46 18.29
N GLY A 5 15.07 -11.77 17.81
CA GLY A 5 15.47 -11.44 16.44
C GLY A 5 14.72 -12.25 15.38
N TYR A 6 14.53 -13.55 15.62
CA TYR A 6 13.79 -14.42 14.71
C TYR A 6 12.30 -14.04 14.60
N ILE A 7 11.71 -13.57 15.70
CA ILE A 7 10.33 -13.09 15.74
C ILE A 7 10.18 -11.83 14.86
N LEU A 8 11.12 -10.88 14.95
CA LEU A 8 11.14 -9.69 14.10
C LEU A 8 11.23 -10.02 12.61
N LEU A 9 12.07 -10.99 12.23
CA LEU A 9 12.19 -11.42 10.83
C LEU A 9 10.90 -12.10 10.33
N ALA A 10 10.27 -12.93 11.16
CA ALA A 10 9.00 -13.58 10.81
C ALA A 10 7.86 -12.57 10.65
N ILE A 11 7.75 -11.60 11.56
CA ILE A 11 6.75 -10.52 11.48
C ILE A 11 6.96 -9.71 10.20
N ALA A 12 8.19 -9.31 9.88
CA ALA A 12 8.48 -8.55 8.67
C ALA A 12 8.07 -9.28 7.38
N LEU A 13 8.28 -10.59 7.31
CA LEU A 13 7.85 -11.41 6.17
C LEU A 13 6.32 -11.50 6.07
N ILE A 14 5.64 -11.74 7.20
CA ILE A 14 4.18 -11.86 7.27
C ILE A 14 3.52 -10.52 6.92
N ASP A 15 4.03 -9.43 7.49
CA ASP A 15 3.54 -8.08 7.19
C ASP A 15 3.71 -7.77 5.70
N GLY A 16 4.89 -8.05 5.13
CA GLY A 16 5.13 -7.92 3.69
C GLY A 16 4.09 -8.70 2.87
N LEU A 17 3.85 -9.97 3.21
CA LEU A 17 2.87 -10.83 2.54
C LEU A 17 1.44 -10.26 2.59
N LEU A 18 1.00 -9.82 3.76
CA LEU A 18 -0.33 -9.23 3.95
C LEU A 18 -0.49 -7.91 3.20
N PHE A 19 0.55 -7.06 3.19
CA PHE A 19 0.56 -5.82 2.41
C PHE A 19 0.51 -6.10 0.91
N GLY A 20 1.26 -7.07 0.40
CA GLY A 20 1.22 -7.45 -1.02
C GLY A 20 -0.18 -7.90 -1.45
N LEU A 21 -0.86 -8.69 -0.62
CA LEU A 21 -2.24 -9.13 -0.85
C LEU A 21 -3.23 -7.95 -0.83
N ALA A 22 -3.07 -7.03 0.12
CA ALA A 22 -3.91 -5.84 0.25
C ALA A 22 -3.76 -4.90 -0.95
N ILE A 23 -2.52 -4.69 -1.43
CA ILE A 23 -2.24 -3.85 -2.61
C ILE A 23 -2.96 -4.41 -3.84
N LYS A 24 -2.83 -5.72 -4.10
CA LYS A 24 -3.46 -6.33 -5.27
C LYS A 24 -4.99 -6.18 -5.23
N LYS A 25 -5.61 -6.50 -4.09
CA LYS A 25 -7.06 -6.33 -3.90
C LYS A 25 -7.50 -4.87 -3.98
N GLY A 26 -6.69 -3.94 -3.48
CA GLY A 26 -6.91 -2.51 -3.58
C GLY A 26 -6.92 -2.03 -5.04
N ILE A 27 -5.98 -2.49 -5.86
CA ILE A 27 -5.92 -2.18 -7.29
C ILE A 27 -7.15 -2.74 -8.02
N VAL A 28 -7.52 -3.99 -7.76
CA VAL A 28 -8.72 -4.60 -8.37
C VAL A 28 -9.98 -3.81 -8.01
N SER A 29 -10.13 -3.40 -6.75
CA SER A 29 -11.24 -2.57 -6.30
C SER A 29 -11.26 -1.19 -6.97
N ALA A 30 -10.10 -0.53 -7.09
CA ALA A 30 -9.98 0.75 -7.77
C ALA A 30 -10.38 0.67 -9.25
N ILE A 31 -9.98 -0.40 -9.96
CA ILE A 31 -10.38 -0.65 -11.35
C ILE A 31 -11.90 -0.86 -11.43
N LEU A 32 -12.46 -1.65 -10.53
CA LEU A 32 -13.91 -1.90 -10.49
C LEU A 32 -14.70 -0.60 -10.25
N LEU A 33 -14.17 0.28 -9.40
CA LEU A 33 -14.74 1.60 -9.14
C LEU A 33 -14.69 2.50 -10.38
N ILE A 34 -13.60 2.49 -11.15
CA ILE A 34 -13.52 3.21 -12.44
C ILE A 34 -14.58 2.69 -13.41
N ILE A 35 -14.71 1.36 -13.53
CA ILE A 35 -15.72 0.73 -14.41
C ILE A 35 -17.14 1.11 -13.96
N ALA A 36 -17.41 1.10 -12.66
CA ALA A 36 -18.70 1.51 -12.10
C ALA A 36 -19.02 2.98 -12.41
N PHE A 37 -18.02 3.88 -12.34
CA PHE A 37 -18.20 5.29 -12.72
C PHE A 37 -18.56 5.45 -14.20
N VAL A 38 -17.90 4.71 -15.10
CA VAL A 38 -18.19 4.74 -16.54
C VAL A 38 -19.61 4.23 -16.82
N LEU A 39 -20.00 3.11 -16.20
CA LEU A 39 -21.34 2.54 -16.33
C LEU A 39 -22.43 3.46 -15.76
N ALA A 40 -22.19 4.10 -14.61
CA ALA A 40 -23.12 5.07 -14.03
C ALA A 40 -23.32 6.29 -14.95
N GLY A 41 -22.24 6.76 -15.58
CA GLY A 41 -22.31 7.85 -16.56
C GLY A 41 -23.11 7.47 -17.81
N TYR A 42 -22.94 6.23 -18.29
CA TYR A 42 -23.72 5.71 -19.42
C TYR A 42 -25.20 5.47 -19.07
N ALA A 43 -25.48 4.98 -17.86
CA ALA A 43 -26.83 4.71 -17.38
C ALA A 43 -27.64 5.98 -17.03
N GLY A 44 -27.07 7.18 -17.22
CA GLY A 44 -27.75 8.44 -16.92
C GLY A 44 -28.01 8.66 -15.42
N LEU A 45 -27.30 7.94 -14.54
CA LEU A 45 -27.40 8.10 -13.11
C LEU A 45 -26.68 9.41 -12.72
N SER A 46 -27.42 10.52 -12.65
CA SER A 46 -26.95 11.85 -12.19
C SER A 46 -26.45 11.90 -10.74
N PHE A 47 -26.32 10.75 -10.05
CA PHE A 47 -25.68 10.60 -8.76
C PHE A 47 -24.14 10.59 -8.84
N ILE A 48 -23.57 11.02 -9.97
CA ILE A 48 -22.15 11.31 -10.05
C ILE A 48 -21.97 12.70 -9.41
N PRO A 49 -21.46 12.81 -8.16
CA PRO A 49 -21.02 14.11 -7.69
C PRO A 49 -20.03 14.63 -8.73
N ASN A 50 -20.18 15.89 -9.13
CA ASN A 50 -19.24 16.57 -10.03
C ASN A 50 -17.91 16.80 -9.28
N ILE A 51 -17.25 15.70 -8.93
CA ILE A 51 -15.89 15.67 -8.42
C ILE A 51 -15.03 16.04 -9.61
N SER A 52 -14.62 17.31 -9.67
CA SER A 52 -13.63 17.71 -10.67
C SER A 52 -12.42 16.79 -10.49
N THR A 53 -12.06 16.10 -11.57
CA THR A 53 -10.93 15.15 -11.59
C THR A 53 -9.65 15.81 -11.05
N SER A 54 -9.51 17.13 -11.24
CA SER A 54 -8.46 17.96 -10.66
C SER A 54 -8.46 18.01 -9.12
N LYS A 55 -9.62 18.05 -8.46
CA LYS A 55 -9.71 18.03 -6.99
C LYS A 55 -9.38 16.65 -6.44
N ALA A 56 -9.87 15.59 -7.06
CA ALA A 56 -9.58 14.22 -6.63
C ALA A 56 -8.08 13.90 -6.68
N ILE A 57 -7.41 14.30 -7.77
CA ILE A 57 -5.96 14.14 -7.93
C ILE A 57 -5.21 15.01 -6.89
N SER A 58 -5.60 16.27 -6.71
CA SER A 58 -4.99 17.17 -5.73
C SER A 58 -5.11 16.67 -4.28
N TYR A 59 -6.25 16.09 -3.90
CA TYR A 59 -6.41 15.48 -2.58
C TYR A 59 -5.55 14.22 -2.42
N ALA A 60 -5.49 13.36 -3.44
CA ALA A 60 -4.65 12.18 -3.41
C ALA A 60 -3.17 12.56 -3.26
N THR A 61 -2.66 13.47 -4.10
CA THR A 61 -1.25 13.91 -4.03
C THR A 61 -0.95 14.57 -2.70
N THR A 62 -1.81 15.48 -2.22
CA THR A 62 -1.62 16.15 -0.92
C THR A 62 -1.58 15.15 0.23
N PHE A 63 -2.42 14.12 0.20
CA PHE A 63 -2.39 13.04 1.19
C PHE A 63 -1.08 12.24 1.11
N PHE A 64 -0.62 11.86 -0.09
CA PHE A 64 0.65 11.16 -0.26
C PHE A 64 1.84 11.99 0.23
N TYR A 65 1.96 13.25 -0.18
CA TYR A 65 3.06 14.14 0.25
C TYR A 65 3.07 14.38 1.77
N LYS A 66 1.89 14.55 2.39
CA LYS A 66 1.76 14.80 3.83
C LYS A 66 2.07 13.58 4.70
N ASN A 67 1.92 12.37 4.16
CA ASN A 67 2.23 11.13 4.88
C ASN A 67 3.66 10.64 4.60
N ILE A 68 4.18 10.85 3.38
CA ILE A 68 5.58 10.55 3.03
C ILE A 68 6.56 11.39 3.85
N SER A 69 6.25 12.67 4.08
CA SER A 69 7.07 13.55 4.93
C SER A 69 7.11 13.15 6.40
N LYS A 70 6.20 12.26 6.85
CA LYS A 70 6.18 11.67 8.20
C LYS A 70 6.82 10.28 8.27
N ALA A 71 7.26 9.73 7.14
CA ALA A 71 7.93 8.44 7.07
C ALA A 71 9.39 8.39 7.60
N PRO A 72 10.17 9.49 7.83
CA PRO A 72 11.59 9.32 8.16
C PRO A 72 11.84 8.71 9.55
N GLY A 73 10.81 8.61 10.42
CA GLY A 73 10.92 7.92 11.71
C GLY A 73 11.08 6.40 11.64
N LEU A 74 10.75 5.77 10.50
CA LEU A 74 10.87 4.31 10.31
C LEU A 74 12.31 3.84 10.01
N LEU A 75 13.21 4.75 9.64
CA LEU A 75 14.56 4.42 9.20
C LEU A 75 15.64 4.67 10.26
N SER A 76 15.28 5.21 11.43
CA SER A 76 16.21 5.42 12.55
C SER A 76 16.36 4.15 13.41
N LEU A 77 16.63 3.00 12.79
CA LEU A 77 17.09 1.82 13.50
C LEU A 77 18.63 1.77 13.41
N GLY A 78 19.30 2.10 14.51
CA GLY A 78 20.77 2.24 14.63
C GLY A 78 21.61 0.96 14.43
N HIS A 79 21.10 -0.05 13.72
CA HIS A 79 21.79 -1.30 13.39
C HIS A 79 21.61 -1.65 11.90
N VAL A 80 22.42 -1.01 11.05
CA VAL A 80 22.33 -1.04 9.58
C VAL A 80 22.20 -2.47 8.99
N GLY A 81 22.85 -3.48 9.60
CA GLY A 81 22.78 -4.87 9.16
C GLY A 81 21.43 -5.57 9.43
N ALA A 82 20.83 -5.35 10.60
CA ALA A 82 19.55 -5.95 10.95
C ALA A 82 18.38 -5.30 10.21
N VAL A 83 18.48 -3.99 9.92
CA VAL A 83 17.50 -3.27 9.09
C VAL A 83 17.49 -3.79 7.66
N THR A 84 18.68 -4.08 7.11
CA THR A 84 18.82 -4.58 5.74
C THR A 84 18.16 -5.94 5.56
N ILE A 85 18.36 -6.89 6.49
CA ILE A 85 17.76 -8.22 6.37
C ILE A 85 16.23 -8.17 6.54
N VAL A 86 15.75 -7.34 7.47
CA VAL A 86 14.31 -7.14 7.72
C VAL A 86 13.60 -6.53 6.50
N LEU A 87 14.21 -5.51 5.87
CA LEU A 87 13.69 -4.92 4.64
C LEU A 87 13.67 -5.92 3.48
N VAL A 88 14.72 -6.73 3.33
CA VAL A 88 14.77 -7.75 2.27
C VAL A 88 13.67 -8.80 2.48
N LEU A 89 13.50 -9.32 3.71
CA LEU A 89 12.41 -10.27 4.00
C LEU A 89 11.02 -9.64 3.78
N PHE A 90 10.84 -8.38 4.17
CA PHE A 90 9.60 -7.65 3.91
C PHE A 90 9.31 -7.52 2.40
N LEU A 91 10.31 -7.16 1.60
CA LEU A 91 10.16 -7.05 0.14
C LEU A 91 9.88 -8.41 -0.52
N ILE A 92 10.51 -9.49 -0.05
CA ILE A 92 10.22 -10.85 -0.51
C ILE A 92 8.77 -11.23 -0.16
N GLY A 93 8.34 -10.99 1.07
CA GLY A 93 6.96 -11.22 1.51
C GLY A 93 5.98 -10.44 0.65
N LEU A 94 6.26 -9.16 0.41
CA LEU A 94 5.46 -8.27 -0.45
C LEU A 94 5.39 -8.77 -1.88
N GLY A 95 6.52 -9.19 -2.47
CA GLY A 95 6.55 -9.76 -3.82
C GLY A 95 5.69 -11.01 -3.94
N ILE A 96 5.79 -11.93 -2.97
CA ILE A 96 4.96 -13.15 -2.92
C ILE A 96 3.48 -12.78 -2.75
N GLY A 97 3.18 -11.80 -1.89
CA GLY A 97 1.82 -11.32 -1.63
C GLY A 97 1.16 -10.72 -2.86
N ILE A 98 1.91 -9.97 -3.68
CA ILE A 98 1.43 -9.43 -4.95
C ILE A 98 1.22 -10.56 -5.98
N TRP A 99 2.15 -11.52 -6.06
CA TRP A 99 2.05 -12.62 -7.03
C TRP A 99 0.84 -13.52 -6.74
N LYS A 100 0.73 -14.01 -5.49
CA LYS A 100 -0.28 -15.01 -5.10
C LYS A 100 -1.60 -14.42 -4.61
N GLY A 101 -1.65 -13.15 -4.22
CA GLY A 101 -2.81 -12.51 -3.60
C GLY A 101 -3.95 -12.16 -4.54
#